data_AF-A0A4V7I931-F1
#
_entry.id   AF-A0A4V7I931-F1
#
_cell.length_a   1.000
_cell.length_b   1.000
_cell.length_c   1.000
_cell.angle_alpha   90.00
_cell.angle_beta   90.00
_cell.angle_gamma   90.00
#
_symmetry.space_group_name_H-M   'P 1'
#
loop_
_entity.id
_entity.type
_entity.pdbx_description
1 polymer ?
#
loop_
_entity_poly.entity_id
_entity_poly.type
_entity_poly.pdbx_seq_one_letter_code
_entity_poly.pdbx_strand_id
1 'polypeptide(L)'
;MKKYSLIESDRSNEKQKLYQIKSLKTFTTSNGTKVKAGDLGGFISGEHNLSHEGNCWVANNAEVWDQACVSENAYLGGFSSLSDQVQLYGNAQVIRGEISGNVKIYDNAKVSVKGSIEDEVEIFGNAAVVGKDTWIRGSVKIFDNAQIGGNSFGSIRISDNVQIYGNAKIEATCDINGNVEIQ
;
A
#
# COMPACT_ATOMS: atom_id res chain seq x y z
N MET A 1 -12.36 15.48 15.86
CA MET A 1 -13.02 14.39 16.62
C MET A 1 -12.40 13.07 16.20
N LYS A 2 -11.85 12.27 17.13
CA LYS A 2 -11.12 11.03 16.79
C LYS A 2 -11.96 10.04 15.98
N LYS A 3 -11.34 9.42 14.97
CA LYS A 3 -11.97 8.40 14.09
C LYS A 3 -11.85 6.98 14.67
N TYR A 4 -10.78 6.71 15.40
CA TYR A 4 -10.48 5.42 16.01
C TYR A 4 -9.75 5.63 17.34
N SER A 5 -9.66 4.57 18.15
CA SER A 5 -8.81 4.47 19.34
C SER A 5 -7.81 3.33 19.19
N LEU A 6 -6.69 3.40 19.91
CA LEU A 6 -5.70 2.33 20.01
C LEU A 6 -6.08 1.33 21.10
N ILE A 7 -5.91 0.05 20.81
CA ILE A 7 -6.06 -1.06 21.75
C ILE A 7 -4.72 -1.78 21.85
N GLU A 8 -4.30 -2.08 23.07
CA GLU A 8 -3.12 -2.88 23.34
C GLU A 8 -3.18 -4.21 22.57
N SER A 9 -2.05 -4.59 21.97
CA SER A 9 -1.89 -5.87 21.28
C SER A 9 -0.58 -6.53 21.68
N ASP A 10 -0.43 -7.82 21.41
CA ASP A 10 0.83 -8.55 21.65
C ASP A 10 1.79 -8.47 20.44
N ARG A 11 1.44 -7.72 19.39
CA ARG A 11 2.29 -7.56 18.20
C ARG A 11 3.36 -6.52 18.44
N SER A 12 4.62 -6.92 18.29
CA SER A 12 5.77 -6.02 18.34
C SER A 12 6.95 -6.62 17.56
N ASN A 13 7.92 -5.77 17.25
CA ASN A 13 9.26 -6.18 16.86
C ASN A 13 10.26 -5.65 17.90
N GLU A 14 11.57 -5.75 17.64
CA GLU A 14 12.61 -5.29 18.56
C GLU A 14 12.58 -3.77 18.82
N LYS A 15 11.97 -2.98 17.92
CA LYS A 15 12.00 -1.51 17.94
C LYS A 15 10.68 -0.88 18.39
N GLN A 16 9.56 -1.49 18.02
CA GLN A 16 8.23 -0.90 18.14
C GLN A 16 7.17 -1.93 18.51
N LYS A 17 6.15 -1.44 19.22
CA LYS A 17 4.90 -2.16 19.47
C LYS A 17 3.83 -1.70 18.50
N LEU A 18 2.92 -2.59 18.14
CA LEU A 18 1.70 -2.25 17.43
C LEU A 18 0.49 -2.25 18.35
N TYR A 19 -0.45 -1.37 18.02
CA TYR A 19 -1.76 -1.29 18.62
C TYR A 19 -2.81 -1.64 17.58
N GLN A 20 -3.82 -2.41 17.98
CA GLN A 20 -4.96 -2.65 17.11
C GLN A 20 -5.87 -1.43 17.11
N ILE A 21 -6.32 -1.00 15.94
CA ILE A 21 -7.26 0.12 15.86
C ILE A 21 -8.70 -0.36 16.09
N LYS A 22 -9.47 0.44 16.81
CA LYS A 22 -10.92 0.26 16.95
C LYS A 22 -11.65 1.50 16.49
N SER A 23 -12.58 1.33 15.56
CA SER A 23 -13.34 2.46 15.02
C SER A 23 -14.23 3.08 16.10
N LEU A 24 -14.28 4.41 16.12
CA LEU A 24 -15.19 5.19 16.96
C LEU A 24 -16.38 5.76 16.17
N LYS A 25 -16.40 5.56 14.85
CA LYS A 25 -17.40 6.13 13.93
C LYS A 25 -17.84 5.11 12.89
N THR A 26 -19.00 5.36 12.29
CA THR A 26 -19.44 4.61 11.11
C THR A 26 -19.12 5.39 9.84
N PHE A 27 -18.45 4.76 8.89
CA PHE A 27 -18.10 5.33 7.59
C PHE A 27 -17.93 4.23 6.53
N THR A 28 -17.69 4.62 5.28
CA THR A 28 -17.45 3.67 4.17
C THR A 28 -16.09 3.97 3.55
N THR A 29 -15.25 2.96 3.38
CA THR A 29 -13.93 3.06 2.78
C THR A 29 -14.01 3.19 1.25
N SER A 30 -12.91 3.59 0.60
CA SER A 30 -12.83 3.72 -0.86
C SER A 30 -13.10 2.44 -1.65
N ASN A 31 -12.92 1.26 -1.03
CA ASN A 31 -13.27 -0.02 -1.62
C ASN A 31 -14.72 -0.47 -1.35
N GLY A 32 -15.56 0.39 -0.77
CA GLY A 32 -16.97 0.12 -0.49
C GLY A 32 -17.25 -0.63 0.82
N THR A 33 -16.24 -0.89 1.65
CA THR A 33 -16.42 -1.57 2.93
C THR A 33 -17.01 -0.62 3.97
N LYS A 34 -18.13 -1.02 4.60
CA LYS A 34 -18.74 -0.26 5.70
C LYS A 34 -18.05 -0.61 7.02
N VAL A 35 -17.34 0.36 7.60
CA VAL A 35 -16.75 0.27 8.95
C VAL A 35 -17.76 0.85 9.94
N LYS A 36 -18.17 0.09 10.94
CA LYS A 36 -19.09 0.55 12.00
C LYS A 36 -18.30 0.99 13.24
N ALA A 37 -18.91 1.85 14.04
CA ALA A 37 -18.35 2.17 15.36
C ALA A 37 -18.25 0.88 16.19
N GLY A 38 -17.08 0.66 16.77
CA GLY A 38 -16.74 -0.55 17.52
C GLY A 38 -15.99 -1.61 16.72
N ASP A 39 -15.97 -1.55 15.39
CA ASP A 39 -15.26 -2.52 14.55
C ASP A 39 -13.75 -2.43 14.76
N LEU A 40 -13.09 -3.59 14.79
CA LEU A 40 -11.63 -3.68 14.82
C LEU A 40 -11.05 -3.60 13.41
N GLY A 41 -9.93 -2.88 13.29
CA GLY A 41 -9.11 -2.84 12.08
C GLY A 41 -7.81 -3.62 12.24
N GLY A 42 -6.84 -3.25 11.41
CA GLY A 42 -5.46 -3.72 11.53
C GLY A 42 -4.68 -2.96 12.60
N PHE A 43 -3.38 -2.84 12.39
CA PHE A 43 -2.44 -2.51 13.45
C PHE A 43 -1.53 -1.35 13.05
N ILE A 44 -1.29 -0.43 13.98
CA ILE A 44 -0.42 0.73 13.77
C ILE A 44 0.50 0.96 14.96
N SER A 45 1.71 1.49 14.74
CA SER A 45 2.67 1.73 15.82
C SER A 45 2.38 3.01 16.62
N GLY A 46 1.64 3.96 16.03
CA GLY A 46 1.14 5.16 16.71
C GLY A 46 0.07 5.91 15.92
N GLU A 47 -0.51 6.96 16.51
CA GLU A 47 -1.56 7.76 15.85
C GLU A 47 -1.07 8.49 14.59
N HIS A 48 0.24 8.65 14.41
CA HIS A 48 0.82 9.25 13.19
C HIS A 48 0.68 8.36 11.95
N ASN A 49 0.46 7.05 12.12
CA ASN A 49 0.39 6.11 11.00
C ASN A 49 -0.97 6.10 10.28
N LEU A 50 -2.04 6.59 10.90
CA LEU A 50 -3.38 6.58 10.30
C LEU A 50 -4.10 7.89 10.58
N SER A 51 -4.47 8.62 9.54
CA SER A 51 -5.15 9.90 9.73
C SER A 51 -6.51 9.72 10.41
N HIS A 52 -6.83 10.64 11.34
CA HIS A 52 -8.18 10.77 11.89
C HIS A 52 -9.17 11.46 10.94
N GLU A 53 -8.67 12.09 9.88
CA GLU A 53 -9.48 12.73 8.83
C GLU A 53 -9.69 11.79 7.64
N GLY A 54 -10.69 12.10 6.82
CA GLY A 54 -11.06 11.29 5.66
C GLY A 54 -11.52 9.87 6.00
N ASN A 55 -11.71 9.04 4.97
CA ASN A 55 -12.20 7.67 5.09
C ASN A 55 -11.09 6.61 5.04
N CYS A 56 -9.83 7.01 5.19
CA CYS A 56 -8.71 6.07 5.19
C CYS A 56 -8.83 5.04 6.32
N TRP A 57 -8.40 3.82 6.04
CA TRP A 57 -8.55 2.70 6.97
C TRP A 57 -7.49 1.63 6.78
N VAL A 58 -6.99 1.11 7.91
CA VAL A 58 -6.14 -0.07 7.98
C VAL A 58 -7.01 -1.23 8.45
N ALA A 59 -7.21 -2.23 7.61
CA ALA A 59 -8.14 -3.34 7.82
C ALA A 59 -7.43 -4.69 8.05
N ASN A 60 -8.17 -5.65 8.60
CA ASN A 60 -7.75 -7.04 8.73
C ASN A 60 -6.43 -7.22 9.52
N ASN A 61 -5.44 -7.86 8.91
CA ASN A 61 -4.12 -8.11 9.50
C ASN A 61 -3.07 -7.12 9.01
N ALA A 62 -3.48 -6.05 8.33
CA ALA A 62 -2.53 -5.09 7.81
C ALA A 62 -1.81 -4.33 8.92
N GLU A 63 -0.55 -4.01 8.69
CA GLU A 63 0.34 -3.40 9.68
C GLU A 63 0.98 -2.14 9.10
N VAL A 64 1.09 -1.10 9.94
CA VAL A 64 1.79 0.15 9.61
C VAL A 64 2.79 0.47 10.70
N TRP A 65 4.06 0.50 10.32
CA TRP A 65 5.22 0.65 11.18
C TRP A 65 5.94 1.98 10.94
N ASP A 66 6.91 2.30 11.79
CA ASP A 66 7.83 3.43 11.61
C ASP A 66 7.13 4.76 11.32
N GLN A 67 7.54 5.50 10.28
CA GLN A 67 6.95 6.76 9.84
C GLN A 67 5.93 6.57 8.70
N ALA A 68 5.59 5.32 8.35
CA ALA A 68 4.63 5.05 7.29
C ALA A 68 3.25 5.62 7.67
N CYS A 69 2.51 6.16 6.70
CA CYS A 69 1.24 6.85 6.98
C CYS A 69 0.17 6.51 5.94
N VAL A 70 -1.05 6.24 6.43
CA VAL A 70 -2.25 6.02 5.64
C VAL A 70 -3.23 7.18 5.86
N SER A 71 -3.58 7.91 4.81
CA SER A 71 -4.37 9.15 4.92
C SER A 71 -5.41 9.30 3.80
N GLU A 72 -6.21 10.38 3.89
CA GLU A 72 -7.29 10.71 2.94
C GLU A 72 -8.35 9.60 2.84
N ASN A 73 -8.51 8.94 1.69
CA ASN A 73 -9.46 7.84 1.48
C ASN A 73 -8.77 6.50 1.22
N ALA A 74 -7.46 6.42 1.47
CA ALA A 74 -6.70 5.24 1.10
C ALA A 74 -7.04 4.02 1.97
N TYR A 75 -6.98 2.84 1.37
CA TYR A 75 -7.31 1.58 2.03
C TYR A 75 -6.10 0.67 2.06
N LEU A 76 -5.71 0.25 3.25
CA LEU A 76 -4.73 -0.80 3.48
C LEU A 76 -5.44 -2.01 4.09
N GLY A 77 -5.29 -3.21 3.53
CA GLY A 77 -5.95 -4.39 4.06
C GLY A 77 -5.26 -5.70 3.73
N GLY A 78 -5.94 -6.81 4.04
CA GLY A 78 -5.42 -8.16 3.79
C GLY A 78 -4.14 -8.48 4.58
N PHE A 79 -3.13 -8.99 3.89
CA PHE A 79 -1.80 -9.32 4.42
C PHE A 79 -0.79 -8.34 3.82
N SER A 80 -0.86 -7.09 4.27
CA SER A 80 0.02 -6.01 3.83
C SER A 80 0.76 -5.39 5.01
N SER A 81 1.97 -4.92 4.77
CA SER A 81 2.78 -4.22 5.76
C SER A 81 3.40 -2.99 5.10
N LEU A 82 3.28 -1.83 5.75
CA LEU A 82 3.98 -0.61 5.38
C LEU A 82 4.99 -0.26 6.47
N SER A 83 6.24 0.05 6.10
CA SER A 83 7.30 0.46 7.05
C SER A 83 8.11 1.65 6.52
N ASP A 84 9.11 2.09 7.26
CA ASP A 84 9.95 3.25 6.93
C ASP A 84 9.17 4.55 6.68
N GLN A 85 9.22 5.13 5.47
CA GLN A 85 8.65 6.44 5.12
C GLN A 85 7.47 6.33 4.13
N VAL A 86 6.84 5.15 4.03
CA VAL A 86 5.79 4.89 3.04
C VAL A 86 4.57 5.81 3.23
N GLN A 87 4.09 6.40 2.15
CA GLN A 87 2.89 7.25 2.15
C GLN A 87 1.81 6.63 1.27
N LEU A 88 0.68 6.27 1.89
CA LEU A 88 -0.50 5.74 1.21
C LEU A 88 -1.66 6.75 1.37
N TYR A 89 -2.08 7.38 0.27
CA TYR A 89 -3.08 8.47 0.30
C TYR A 89 -3.94 8.49 -0.98
N GLY A 90 -4.75 9.53 -1.21
CA GLY A 90 -5.75 9.53 -2.27
C GLY A 90 -6.86 8.52 -2.01
N ASN A 91 -7.31 7.85 -3.08
CA ASN A 91 -8.21 6.70 -3.06
C ASN A 91 -7.46 5.38 -3.28
N ALA A 92 -6.14 5.37 -3.10
CA ALA A 92 -5.30 4.22 -3.39
C ALA A 92 -5.64 3.02 -2.49
N GLN A 93 -5.42 1.82 -3.02
CA GLN A 93 -5.77 0.57 -2.34
C GLN A 93 -4.61 -0.41 -2.37
N VAL A 94 -4.20 -0.86 -1.19
CA VAL A 94 -3.20 -1.92 -1.01
C VAL A 94 -3.85 -3.08 -0.26
N ILE A 95 -3.99 -4.24 -0.91
CA ILE A 95 -4.63 -5.43 -0.30
C ILE A 95 -3.61 -6.51 0.08
N ARG A 96 -2.41 -6.43 -0.50
CA ARG A 96 -1.30 -7.34 -0.24
C ARG A 96 0.02 -6.72 -0.67
N GLY A 97 1.06 -6.91 0.13
CA GLY A 97 2.42 -6.49 -0.21
C GLY A 97 3.22 -6.09 1.01
N GLU A 98 4.51 -6.33 0.96
CA GLU A 98 5.49 -5.77 1.90
C GLU A 98 6.07 -4.51 1.24
N ILE A 99 5.84 -3.35 1.84
CA ILE A 99 6.19 -2.06 1.23
C ILE A 99 7.03 -1.28 2.24
N SER A 100 8.23 -0.90 1.84
CA SER A 100 9.23 -0.27 2.70
C SER A 100 10.07 0.75 1.92
N GLY A 101 10.91 1.53 2.59
CA GLY A 101 11.64 2.66 2.00
C GLY A 101 10.83 3.95 1.87
N ASN A 102 11.09 4.72 0.82
CA ASN A 102 10.44 5.99 0.49
C ASN A 102 9.43 5.81 -0.67
N VAL A 103 8.39 5.00 -0.40
CA VAL A 103 7.36 4.66 -1.40
C VAL A 103 6.13 5.54 -1.24
N LYS A 104 5.57 6.02 -2.35
CA LYS A 104 4.31 6.76 -2.38
C LYS A 104 3.29 6.04 -3.26
N ILE A 105 2.11 5.79 -2.71
CA ILE A 105 0.99 5.16 -3.43
C ILE A 105 -0.24 6.05 -3.26
N TYR A 106 -0.73 6.60 -4.37
CA TYR A 106 -1.78 7.62 -4.33
C TYR A 106 -2.69 7.64 -5.55
N ASP A 107 -3.54 8.67 -5.66
CA ASP A 107 -4.65 8.76 -6.62
C ASP A 107 -5.58 7.54 -6.54
N ASN A 108 -5.77 6.78 -7.61
CA ASN A 108 -6.61 5.58 -7.66
C ASN A 108 -5.77 4.30 -7.81
N ALA A 109 -4.47 4.36 -7.49
CA ALA A 109 -3.56 3.23 -7.65
C ALA A 109 -4.02 1.99 -6.87
N LYS A 110 -3.81 0.82 -7.45
CA LYS A 110 -4.15 -0.47 -6.84
C LYS A 110 -2.93 -1.36 -6.78
N VAL A 111 -2.59 -1.80 -5.57
CA VAL A 111 -1.46 -2.69 -5.33
C VAL A 111 -1.92 -3.96 -4.62
N SER A 112 -1.55 -5.10 -5.20
CA SER A 112 -1.76 -6.40 -4.59
C SER A 112 -0.66 -7.35 -5.08
N VAL A 113 0.48 -7.29 -4.41
CA VAL A 113 1.65 -8.12 -4.75
C VAL A 113 1.91 -9.16 -3.69
N LYS A 114 2.40 -10.33 -4.10
CA LYS A 114 3.11 -11.26 -3.22
C LYS A 114 4.60 -11.14 -3.56
N GLY A 115 5.23 -10.20 -2.88
CA GLY A 115 6.59 -9.73 -3.10
C GLY A 115 6.74 -8.39 -2.40
N SER A 116 7.72 -7.59 -2.80
CA SER A 116 8.04 -6.34 -2.13
C SER A 116 8.14 -5.14 -3.08
N ILE A 117 7.83 -3.97 -2.53
CA ILE A 117 8.03 -2.67 -3.18
C ILE A 117 8.89 -1.84 -2.22
N GLU A 118 10.11 -1.52 -2.66
CA GLU A 118 11.17 -0.99 -1.80
C GLU A 118 11.85 0.23 -2.44
N ASP A 119 12.71 0.93 -1.70
CA ASP A 119 13.48 2.10 -2.14
C ASP A 119 12.62 3.33 -2.49
N GLU A 120 12.79 3.93 -3.68
CA GLU A 120 12.14 5.18 -4.11
C GLU A 120 11.10 4.90 -5.21
N VAL A 121 9.91 4.46 -4.82
CA VAL A 121 8.85 4.07 -5.77
C VAL A 121 7.63 4.98 -5.67
N GLU A 122 7.11 5.45 -6.80
CA GLU A 122 5.83 6.16 -6.87
C GLU A 122 4.84 5.38 -7.74
N ILE A 123 3.66 5.06 -7.19
CA ILE A 123 2.56 4.40 -7.91
C ILE A 123 1.31 5.29 -7.81
N PHE A 124 0.85 5.83 -8.93
CA PHE A 124 -0.21 6.83 -8.96
C PHE A 124 -1.06 6.79 -10.23
N GLY A 125 -1.96 7.77 -10.42
CA GLY A 125 -2.99 7.70 -11.46
C GLY A 125 -3.99 6.55 -11.20
N ASN A 126 -4.29 5.79 -12.24
CA ASN A 126 -5.11 4.57 -12.20
C ASN A 126 -4.25 3.29 -12.33
N ALA A 127 -2.94 3.38 -12.05
CA ALA A 127 -2.03 2.26 -12.18
C ALA A 127 -2.45 1.06 -11.33
N ALA A 128 -2.26 -0.14 -11.88
CA ALA A 128 -2.52 -1.40 -11.19
C ALA A 128 -1.27 -2.28 -11.17
N VAL A 129 -0.77 -2.60 -9.98
CA VAL A 129 0.35 -3.50 -9.75
C VAL A 129 -0.15 -4.72 -8.99
N VAL A 130 -0.44 -5.80 -9.73
CA VAL A 130 -1.09 -7.00 -9.19
C VAL A 130 -0.37 -8.24 -9.68
N GLY A 131 0.37 -8.91 -8.80
CA GLY A 131 1.17 -10.08 -9.19
C GLY A 131 1.51 -11.03 -8.04
N LYS A 132 1.76 -12.30 -8.38
CA LYS A 132 2.08 -13.34 -7.40
C LYS A 132 3.55 -13.37 -6.97
N ASP A 133 4.45 -12.87 -7.78
CA ASP A 133 5.89 -12.88 -7.55
C ASP A 133 6.47 -11.60 -8.17
N THR A 134 6.19 -10.46 -7.53
CA THR A 134 6.50 -9.12 -8.07
C THR A 134 7.40 -8.36 -7.10
N TRP A 135 8.57 -7.95 -7.58
CA TRP A 135 9.55 -7.14 -6.85
C TRP A 135 9.82 -5.85 -7.60
N ILE A 136 9.68 -4.72 -6.92
CA ILE A 136 9.91 -3.38 -7.47
C ILE A 136 10.84 -2.64 -6.52
N ARG A 137 11.98 -2.17 -7.01
CA ARG A 137 13.01 -1.49 -6.21
C ARG A 137 13.76 -0.46 -7.05
N GLY A 138 14.64 0.34 -6.45
CA GLY A 138 15.28 1.48 -7.13
C GLY A 138 14.39 2.72 -7.21
N SER A 139 14.61 3.56 -8.24
CA SER A 139 13.84 4.76 -8.55
C SER A 139 12.81 4.46 -9.64
N VAL A 140 11.60 4.04 -9.23
CA VAL A 140 10.57 3.54 -10.16
C VAL A 140 9.30 4.38 -10.09
N LYS A 141 8.75 4.74 -11.26
CA LYS A 141 7.45 5.43 -11.36
C LYS A 141 6.47 4.63 -12.21
N ILE A 142 5.30 4.35 -11.66
CA ILE A 142 4.24 3.59 -12.34
C ILE A 142 2.95 4.41 -12.27
N PHE A 143 2.45 4.88 -13.42
CA PHE A 143 1.37 5.86 -13.43
C PHE A 143 0.45 5.77 -14.65
N ASP A 144 -0.43 6.76 -14.80
CA ASP A 144 -1.54 6.77 -15.76
C ASP A 144 -2.42 5.52 -15.62
N ASN A 145 -2.56 4.68 -16.65
CA ASN A 145 -3.34 3.44 -16.62
C ASN A 145 -2.45 2.20 -16.76
N ALA A 146 -1.15 2.29 -16.41
CA ALA A 146 -0.22 1.18 -16.49
C ALA A 146 -0.70 -0.04 -15.70
N GLN A 147 -0.52 -1.23 -16.28
CA GLN A 147 -0.91 -2.51 -15.69
C GLN A 147 0.31 -3.42 -15.60
N ILE A 148 0.69 -3.75 -14.38
CA ILE A 148 1.80 -4.63 -14.06
C ILE A 148 1.26 -5.87 -13.37
N GLY A 149 1.60 -7.02 -13.93
CA GLY A 149 1.12 -8.33 -13.52
C GLY A 149 -0.22 -8.72 -14.17
N GLY A 150 -0.81 -9.79 -13.67
CA GLY A 150 -1.96 -10.45 -14.28
C GLY A 150 -2.13 -11.90 -13.81
N ASN A 151 -2.89 -12.71 -14.57
CA ASN A 151 -3.16 -14.12 -14.24
C ASN A 151 -1.99 -15.07 -14.53
N SER A 152 -0.84 -14.56 -14.96
CA SER A 152 0.33 -15.37 -15.27
C SER A 152 1.02 -15.82 -13.98
N PHE A 153 1.54 -17.05 -13.99
CA PHE A 153 2.41 -17.59 -12.92
C PHE A 153 3.84 -17.03 -13.01
N GLY A 154 4.00 -15.84 -13.58
CA GLY A 154 5.30 -15.25 -13.91
C GLY A 154 5.86 -14.36 -12.81
N SER A 155 7.19 -14.28 -12.77
CA SER A 155 7.91 -13.38 -11.87
C SER A 155 8.23 -12.05 -12.57
N ILE A 156 7.86 -10.93 -11.95
CA ILE A 156 8.14 -9.59 -12.46
C ILE A 156 9.18 -8.94 -11.54
N ARG A 157 10.30 -8.52 -12.10
CA ARG A 157 11.32 -7.72 -11.42
C ARG A 157 11.49 -6.40 -12.15
N ILE A 158 11.37 -5.31 -11.41
CA ILE A 158 11.58 -3.96 -11.91
C ILE A 158 12.59 -3.29 -10.97
N SER A 159 13.72 -2.82 -11.50
CA SER A 159 14.78 -2.20 -10.70
C SER A 159 15.45 -1.02 -11.40
N ASP A 160 16.25 -0.26 -10.64
CA ASP A 160 17.03 0.90 -11.09
C ASP A 160 16.14 2.10 -11.45
N ASN A 161 16.27 2.72 -12.63
CA ASN A 161 15.53 3.94 -12.99
C ASN A 161 14.49 3.64 -14.07
N VAL A 162 13.26 3.30 -13.66
CA VAL A 162 12.22 2.81 -14.58
C VAL A 162 10.96 3.67 -14.51
N GLN A 163 10.41 4.03 -15.67
CA GLN A 163 9.09 4.66 -15.78
C GLN A 163 8.15 3.80 -16.63
N ILE A 164 6.97 3.49 -16.09
CA ILE A 164 5.93 2.71 -16.76
C ILE A 164 4.63 3.50 -16.69
N TYR A 165 4.10 3.90 -17.85
CA TYR A 165 3.00 4.86 -17.90
C TYR A 165 2.08 4.63 -19.09
N GLY A 166 1.20 5.58 -19.41
CA GLY A 166 0.23 5.43 -20.48
C GLY A 166 -0.72 4.24 -20.26
N ASN A 167 -0.75 3.33 -21.22
CA ASN A 167 -1.56 2.10 -21.14
C ASN A 167 -0.66 0.85 -21.16
N ALA A 168 0.61 0.98 -20.76
CA ALA A 168 1.60 -0.09 -20.74
C ALA A 168 1.07 -1.33 -20.01
N LYS A 169 1.39 -2.50 -20.53
CA LYS A 169 1.00 -3.79 -19.96
C LYS A 169 2.20 -4.72 -19.82
N ILE A 170 2.50 -5.12 -18.60
CA ILE A 170 3.56 -6.07 -18.26
C ILE A 170 2.88 -7.29 -17.65
N GLU A 171 2.51 -8.26 -18.47
CA GLU A 171 1.64 -9.38 -18.06
C GLU A 171 2.38 -10.73 -17.93
N ALA A 172 3.68 -10.78 -18.23
CA ALA A 172 4.47 -12.02 -18.23
C ALA A 172 5.73 -11.88 -17.37
N THR A 173 6.44 -13.01 -17.17
CA THR A 173 7.75 -13.00 -16.52
C THR A 173 8.66 -12.00 -17.22
N CYS A 174 9.17 -11.03 -16.49
CA CYS A 174 10.08 -10.02 -17.03
C CYS A 174 11.08 -9.54 -15.98
N ASP A 175 12.23 -9.10 -16.47
CA ASP A 175 13.25 -8.39 -15.72
C ASP A 175 13.50 -7.07 -16.44
N ILE A 176 13.13 -5.96 -15.81
CA ILE A 176 13.26 -4.60 -16.33
C ILE A 176 14.23 -3.87 -15.40
N ASN A 177 15.42 -3.56 -15.90
CA ASN A 177 16.50 -2.96 -15.14
C ASN A 177 17.25 -1.91 -15.99
N GLY A 178 18.04 -1.05 -15.33
CA GLY A 178 18.72 0.08 -15.95
C GLY A 178 17.85 1.34 -16.07
N ASN A 179 18.00 2.07 -17.16
CA ASN A 179 17.24 3.31 -17.43
C ASN A 179 16.20 3.02 -18.53
N VAL A 180 14.96 2.74 -18.14
CA VAL A 180 13.91 2.25 -19.06
C VAL A 180 12.64 3.07 -18.97
N GLU A 181 12.03 3.36 -20.12
CA GLU A 181 10.69 3.93 -20.24
C GLU A 181 9.79 2.98 -21.03
N ILE A 182 8.58 2.73 -20.53
CA ILE A 182 7.57 1.86 -21.14
C ILE A 182 6.22 2.60 -21.13
N GLN A 183 5.56 2.67 -22.29
CA GLN A 183 4.30 3.40 -22.50
C GLN A 183 3.21 2.52 -23.14
#